data_AF-A0A728Y773-F1
#
_entry.id   AF-A0A728Y773-F1
#
_cell.length_a   1.000
_cell.length_b   1.000
_cell.length_c   1.000
_cell.angle_alpha   90.00
_cell.angle_beta   90.00
_cell.angle_gamma   90.00
#
_symmetry.space_group_name_H-M   'P 1'
#
loop_
_entity.id
_entity.type
_entity.pdbx_description
1 polymer ?
#
loop_
_entity_poly.entity_id
_entity_poly.type
_entity_poly.pdbx_seq_one_letter_code
_entity_poly.pdbx_strand_id
1 'polypeptide(L)'
;DLYNFKLAPSLTLGCGSWGGNSISENVGPKHLINKKTVAKRAENMLWHKLPKSIYFRRGSLPIALDEVITDGHKRALIVTDR
;
A
#
# COMPACT_ATOMS: atom_id res chain seq x y z
N ASP A 1 -18.64 28.52 -36.24
CA ASP A 1 -18.57 27.16 -35.70
C ASP A 1 -18.09 27.02 -34.24
N LEU A 2 -17.63 28.11 -33.62
CA LEU A 2 -17.05 28.10 -32.27
C LEU A 2 -18.07 27.81 -31.14
N TYR A 3 -19.35 28.15 -31.35
CA TYR A 3 -20.39 28.15 -30.32
C TYR A 3 -21.18 26.84 -30.22
N ASN A 4 -21.36 26.12 -31.34
CA ASN A 4 -22.18 24.90 -31.38
C ASN A 4 -21.42 23.63 -31.01
N PHE A 5 -20.09 23.60 -31.18
CA PHE A 5 -19.30 22.38 -30.97
C PHE A 5 -18.36 22.43 -29.76
N LYS A 6 -18.21 23.58 -29.09
CA LYS A 6 -17.35 23.70 -27.89
C LYS A 6 -18.09 23.46 -26.57
N LEU A 7 -19.42 23.58 -26.55
CA LEU A 7 -20.23 23.39 -25.35
C LEU A 7 -21.08 22.13 -25.49
N ALA A 8 -21.15 21.35 -24.42
CA ALA A 8 -22.02 20.17 -24.41
C ALA A 8 -23.49 20.60 -24.56
N PRO A 9 -24.26 20.01 -25.48
CA PRO A 9 -25.67 20.34 -25.63
C PRO A 9 -26.43 20.02 -24.34
N SER A 10 -27.18 20.99 -23.80
CA SER A 10 -28.03 20.81 -22.64
C SER A 10 -29.13 21.87 -22.60
N LEU A 11 -30.26 21.53 -21.97
CA LEU A 11 -31.36 22.45 -21.66
C LEU A 11 -31.28 22.97 -20.21
N THR A 12 -30.22 22.63 -19.48
CA THR A 12 -29.99 23.06 -18.10
C THR A 12 -28.59 23.65 -17.97
N LEU A 13 -28.54 24.94 -17.62
CA LEU A 13 -27.31 25.72 -17.51
C LEU A 13 -26.92 25.84 -16.03
N GLY A 14 -25.71 25.40 -15.69
CA GLY A 14 -25.12 25.67 -14.40
C GLY A 14 -24.60 27.11 -14.31
N CYS A 15 -25.11 27.90 -13.37
CA CYS A 15 -24.67 29.30 -13.15
C CYS A 15 -23.49 29.44 -12.16
N GLY A 16 -22.83 28.33 -11.79
CA GLY A 16 -21.72 28.33 -10.84
C GLY A 16 -22.12 28.66 -9.40
N SER A 17 -21.13 28.65 -8.51
CA SER A 17 -21.33 28.80 -7.06
C SER A 17 -21.95 30.15 -6.68
N TRP A 18 -21.66 31.21 -7.44
CA TRP A 18 -22.27 32.53 -7.22
C TRP A 18 -23.77 32.53 -7.57
N GLY A 19 -24.21 31.69 -8.50
CA GLY A 19 -25.62 31.47 -8.83
C GLY A 19 -26.30 30.39 -8.01
N GLY A 20 -25.68 29.91 -6.91
CA GLY A 20 -26.22 28.83 -6.07
C GLY A 20 -26.14 27.43 -6.68
N ASN A 21 -25.42 27.25 -7.79
CA ASN A 21 -25.29 25.97 -8.49
C ASN A 21 -23.90 25.34 -8.24
N SER A 22 -23.82 24.02 -8.09
CA SER A 22 -22.55 23.30 -7.87
C SER A 22 -21.70 23.15 -9.14
N ILE A 23 -22.22 23.57 -10.30
CA ILE A 23 -21.56 23.47 -11.60
C ILE A 23 -21.74 24.77 -12.38
N SER A 24 -20.75 25.13 -13.20
CA SER A 24 -20.77 26.29 -14.11
C SER A 24 -20.89 25.88 -15.59
N GLU A 25 -21.26 24.62 -15.83
CA GLU A 25 -21.34 24.03 -17.17
C GLU A 25 -22.73 23.45 -17.44
N ASN A 26 -22.96 23.13 -18.70
CA ASN A 26 -24.17 22.48 -19.19
C ASN A 26 -24.32 21.09 -18.57
N VAL A 27 -25.48 20.81 -17.96
CA VAL A 27 -25.73 19.50 -17.33
C VAL A 27 -25.75 18.42 -18.40
N GLY A 28 -24.75 17.53 -18.39
CA GLY A 28 -24.71 16.32 -19.21
C GLY A 28 -24.71 15.01 -18.39
N PRO A 29 -24.63 13.84 -19.06
CA PRO A 29 -24.72 12.52 -18.41
C PRO A 29 -23.69 12.26 -17.30
N LYS A 30 -22.51 12.90 -17.37
CA LYS A 30 -21.46 12.79 -16.33
C LYS A 30 -21.92 13.23 -14.94
N HIS A 31 -22.90 14.12 -14.84
CA HIS A 31 -23.43 14.58 -13.55
C HIS A 31 -24.46 13.62 -12.95
N LEU A 32 -24.94 12.64 -13.73
CA LEU A 32 -25.97 11.67 -13.32
C LEU A 32 -25.36 10.30 -12.97
N ILE A 33 -24.04 10.14 -13.11
CA ILE A 33 -23.33 8.89 -12.84
C ILE A 33 -22.39 9.08 -11.66
N ASN A 34 -22.56 8.25 -10.63
CA ASN A 34 -21.65 8.20 -9.50
C ASN A 34 -20.43 7.32 -9.82
N LYS A 35 -19.22 7.89 -9.69
CA LYS A 35 -17.97 7.14 -9.82
C LYS A 35 -17.47 6.74 -8.43
N LYS A 36 -17.35 5.43 -8.17
CA LYS A 36 -16.70 4.90 -6.97
C LYS A 36 -15.27 4.48 -7.30
N THR A 37 -14.28 5.14 -6.68
CA THR A 37 -12.87 4.78 -6.82
C THR A 37 -12.46 3.88 -5.66
N VAL A 38 -12.07 2.63 -5.95
CA VAL A 38 -11.54 1.70 -4.95
C VAL A 38 -10.02 1.79 -4.95
N ALA A 39 -9.45 2.41 -3.92
CA ALA A 39 -8.00 2.44 -3.73
C ALA A 39 -7.54 1.14 -3.03
N LYS A 40 -6.59 0.42 -3.62
CA LYS A 40 -5.90 -0.71 -2.99
C LYS A 40 -4.52 -0.24 -2.52
N ARG A 41 -4.17 -0.54 -1.28
CA ARG A 41 -2.84 -0.30 -0.74
C ARG A 41 -1.90 -1.38 -1.27
N ALA A 42 -0.90 -0.99 -2.05
CA ALA A 42 0.23 -1.85 -2.37
C ALA A 42 1.34 -1.53 -1.38
N GLU A 43 1.65 -2.46 -0.46
CA GLU A 43 2.82 -2.33 0.40
C GLU A 43 4.05 -2.82 -0.37
N ASN A 44 5.17 -2.10 -0.24
CA ASN A 44 6.44 -2.55 -0.78
C ASN A 44 6.89 -3.82 -0.05
N MET A 45 7.46 -4.78 -0.78
CA MET A 45 7.94 -6.04 -0.21
C MET A 45 9.03 -5.77 0.82
N LEU A 46 8.77 -6.08 2.09
CA LEU A 46 9.77 -6.07 3.16
C LEU A 46 10.55 -7.39 3.09
N TRP A 47 11.77 -7.34 2.55
CA TRP A 47 12.66 -8.52 2.48
C TRP A 47 13.30 -8.74 3.86
N HIS A 48 12.88 -9.78 4.57
CA HIS A 48 13.60 -10.25 5.76
C HIS A 48 14.49 -11.44 5.40
N LYS A 49 15.80 -11.18 5.26
CA LYS A 49 16.81 -12.23 5.12
C LYS A 49 17.14 -12.78 6.50
N LEU A 50 16.43 -13.83 6.90
CA LEU A 50 16.67 -14.50 8.17
C LEU A 50 18.01 -15.27 8.09
N PRO A 51 18.84 -15.27 9.16
CA PRO A 51 19.97 -16.20 9.25
C PRO A 51 19.48 -17.66 9.20
N LYS A 52 20.37 -18.57 8.81
CA LYS A 52 20.03 -19.97 8.51
C LYS A 52 19.41 -20.71 9.70
N SER A 53 19.86 -20.43 10.94
CA SER A 53 19.35 -21.07 12.14
C SER A 53 19.16 -20.03 13.26
N ILE A 54 17.96 -19.95 13.84
CA ILE A 54 17.67 -19.16 15.04
C ILE A 54 17.06 -20.09 16.09
N TYR A 55 17.74 -20.18 17.23
CA TYR A 55 17.32 -20.97 18.37
C TYR A 55 16.68 -20.09 19.44
N PHE A 56 15.44 -20.39 19.81
CA PHE A 56 14.69 -19.62 20.80
C PHE A 56 14.04 -20.56 21.83
N ARG A 57 13.75 -20.01 23.02
CA ARG A 57 13.23 -20.69 24.24
C ARG A 57 14.27 -21.40 25.10
N ARG A 58 13.93 -21.54 26.39
CA ARG A 58 14.75 -22.26 27.37
C ARG A 58 14.93 -23.72 26.93
N GLY A 59 16.18 -24.19 26.92
CA GLY A 59 16.53 -25.53 26.48
C GLY A 59 16.95 -25.64 25.01
N SER A 60 16.98 -24.54 24.25
CA SER A 60 17.45 -24.56 22.85
C SER A 60 18.98 -24.60 22.71
N LEU A 61 19.71 -24.24 23.76
CA LEU A 61 21.17 -24.12 23.73
C LEU A 61 21.92 -25.45 23.49
N PRO A 62 21.55 -26.59 24.11
CA PRO A 62 22.18 -27.88 23.82
C PRO A 62 22.00 -28.31 22.35
N ILE A 63 20.81 -28.09 21.79
CA ILE A 63 20.49 -28.41 20.39
C ILE A 63 21.31 -27.52 19.45
N ALA A 64 21.40 -26.22 19.75
CA ALA A 64 22.20 -25.28 18.97
C ALA A 64 23.70 -25.63 18.98
N LEU A 65 24.23 -26.09 20.12
CA LEU A 65 25.63 -26.49 20.21
C LEU A 65 25.90 -27.80 19.45
N ASP A 66 24.98 -28.76 19.48
CA ASP A 66 25.12 -30.02 18.75
C ASP A 66 25.13 -29.80 17.23
N GLU A 67 24.27 -28.89 16.72
CA GLU A 67 24.30 -28.49 15.30
C GLU A 67 25.61 -27.80 14.94
N VAL A 68 26.10 -26.87 15.76
CA VAL A 68 27.38 -26.17 15.53
C VAL A 68 28.57 -27.14 15.51
N ILE A 69 28.55 -28.18 16.35
CA ILE A 69 29.58 -29.23 16.37
C ILE A 69 29.48 -30.10 15.11
N THR A 70 28.27 -30.47 14.70
CA THR A 70 28.01 -31.27 13.48
C THR A 70 28.44 -30.52 12.22
N ASP A 71 28.28 -29.20 12.20
CA ASP A 71 28.77 -28.30 11.15
C ASP A 71 30.32 -28.17 11.13
N GLY A 72 31.02 -28.84 12.06
CA GLY A 72 32.48 -28.94 12.08
C GLY A 72 33.19 -27.80 12.81
N HIS A 73 32.45 -26.95 13.54
CA HIS A 73 33.06 -25.87 14.32
C HIS A 73 33.70 -26.40 15.61
N LYS A 74 34.96 -26.04 15.83
CA LYS A 74 35.75 -26.47 17.01
C LYS A 74 35.74 -25.46 18.16
N ARG A 75 35.29 -24.23 17.90
CA ARG A 75 35.35 -23.10 18.84
C ARG A 75 34.09 -22.26 18.68
N ALA A 76 33.50 -21.82 19.78
CA ALA A 76 32.35 -20.94 19.82
C ALA A 76 32.60 -19.79 20.80
N LEU A 77 32.02 -18.63 20.51
CA LEU A 77 32.00 -17.46 21.39
C LEU A 77 30.58 -17.26 21.90
N ILE A 78 30.39 -17.29 23.22
CA ILE A 78 29.12 -17.00 23.86
C ILE A 78 29.18 -15.57 24.39
N VAL A 79 28.35 -14.70 23.85
CA VAL A 79 28.20 -13.32 24.33
C VAL A 79 26.93 -13.27 25.16
N THR A 80 27.10 -12.99 26.44
CA THR A 80 26.03 -12.77 27.41
C THR A 80 26.21 -11.42 28.07
N ASP A 81 25.14 -10.86 28.62
CA ASP A 81 25.22 -9.77 29.59
C ASP A 81 25.78 -10.26 30.93
N ARG A 82 25.91 -9.32 31.88
CA ARG A 82 26.60 -9.50 33.17
C ARG A 82 25.75 -10.22 34.21
#